data_AF-A0A923EL77-F1
#
_entry.id   AF-A0A923EL77-F1
#
_cell.length_a   1.000
_cell.length_b   1.000
_cell.length_c   1.000
_cell.angle_alpha   90.00
_cell.angle_beta   90.00
_cell.angle_gamma   90.00
#
_symmetry.space_group_name_H-M   'P 1'
#
loop_
_entity.id
_entity.type
_entity.pdbx_description
1 polymer ?
#
loop_
_entity_poly.entity_id
_entity_poly.type
_entity_poly.pdbx_seq_one_letter_code
_entity_poly.pdbx_strand_id
1 'polypeptide(L)'
;MGLLEPEILNRQGETAQAHDRLKAFHERIADPWYRALSGCLLDPELQVAVTAKAGDSPENLLTGHTALGLWAEGSGDVAGAIRHYREALMSYMDHRIEYDFALGRMKRLRQTVE
;
A
#
# COMPACT_ATOMS: atom_id res chain seq x y z
N MET A 1 -0.70 10.22 -13.49
CA MET A 1 -1.03 9.99 -12.07
C MET A 1 -0.76 8.53 -11.72
N GLY A 2 0.02 8.24 -10.68
CA GLY A 2 0.40 6.86 -10.30
C GLY A 2 -0.55 6.21 -9.31
N LEU A 3 -0.12 5.11 -8.68
CA LEU A 3 -0.87 4.37 -7.65
C LEU A 3 -1.24 5.23 -6.43
N LEU A 4 -0.45 6.26 -6.13
CA LEU A 4 -0.66 7.12 -4.97
C LEU A 4 -1.97 7.94 -5.03
N GLU A 5 -2.46 8.28 -6.23
CA GLU A 5 -3.70 9.06 -6.37
C GLU A 5 -4.92 8.34 -5.76
N PRO A 6 -5.27 7.10 -6.17
CA PRO A 6 -6.38 6.38 -5.55
C PRO A 6 -6.16 6.11 -4.06
N GLU A 7 -4.92 5.90 -3.60
CA GLU A 7 -4.62 5.67 -2.19
C GLU A 7 -4.93 6.91 -1.32
N ILE A 8 -4.58 8.11 -1.80
CA ILE A 8 -4.91 9.37 -1.11
C ILE A 8 -6.42 9.58 -1.06
N LEU A 9 -7.13 9.33 -2.16
CA LEU A 9 -8.59 9.44 -2.21
C LEU A 9 -9.25 8.47 -1.22
N ASN A 10 -8.79 7.22 -1.17
CA ASN A 10 -9.32 6.23 -0.23
C ASN A 10 -9.11 6.70 1.21
N ARG A 11 -7.92 7.20 1.52
CA ARG A 11 -7.58 7.77 2.82
C ARG A 11 -8.46 8.96 3.21
N GLN A 12 -8.87 9.78 2.25
CA GLN A 12 -9.74 10.95 2.48
C GLN A 12 -11.21 10.57 2.65
N GLY A 13 -11.57 9.30 2.48
CA GLY A 13 -12.96 8.83 2.51
C GLY A 13 -13.68 8.94 1.17
N GLU A 14 -12.99 9.34 0.10
CA GLU A 14 -13.52 9.40 -1.27
C GLU A 14 -13.46 8.01 -1.94
N THR A 15 -13.99 6.98 -1.25
CA THR A 15 -13.81 5.57 -1.60
C THR A 15 -14.31 5.21 -3.01
N ALA A 16 -15.42 5.81 -3.47
CA ALA A 16 -15.93 5.57 -4.82
C ALA A 16 -14.94 6.09 -5.89
N GLN A 17 -14.47 7.32 -5.73
CA GLN A 17 -13.50 7.92 -6.65
C GLN A 17 -12.16 7.17 -6.59
N ALA A 18 -11.72 6.75 -5.40
CA ALA A 18 -10.53 5.94 -5.22
C ALA A 18 -10.60 4.64 -6.04
N HIS A 19 -11.72 3.92 -5.98
CA HIS A 19 -11.89 2.69 -6.75
C HIS A 19 -11.87 2.95 -8.26
N ASP A 20 -12.55 3.99 -8.74
CA ASP A 20 -12.55 4.33 -10.17
C ASP A 20 -11.14 4.69 -10.67
N ARG A 21 -10.39 5.49 -9.89
CA ARG A 21 -9.00 5.83 -10.22
C ARG A 21 -8.07 4.62 -10.15
N LEU A 22 -8.29 3.71 -9.21
CA LEU A 22 -7.51 2.49 -9.08
C LEU A 22 -7.75 1.53 -10.25
N LYS A 23 -9.01 1.34 -10.68
CA LYS A 23 -9.35 0.55 -11.88
C LYS A 23 -8.68 1.14 -13.13
N ALA A 24 -8.82 2.45 -13.35
CA ALA A 24 -8.18 3.13 -14.47
C ALA A 24 -6.64 3.06 -14.41
N PHE A 25 -6.04 2.99 -13.23
CA PHE A 25 -4.61 2.75 -13.07
C PHE A 25 -4.23 1.31 -13.44
N HIS A 26 -4.97 0.33 -12.93
CA HIS A 26 -4.74 -1.09 -13.17
C HIS A 26 -4.80 -1.45 -14.67
N GLU A 27 -5.76 -0.88 -15.39
CA GLU A 27 -5.93 -1.10 -16.83
C GLU A 27 -4.74 -0.57 -17.64
N ARG A 28 -4.20 0.60 -17.27
CA ARG A 28 -3.16 1.28 -18.06
C ARG A 28 -1.73 0.87 -17.71
N ILE A 29 -1.48 0.38 -16.50
CA ILE A 29 -0.12 0.16 -16.01
C ILE A 29 0.52 -1.04 -16.71
N ALA A 30 1.66 -0.83 -17.38
CA ALA A 30 2.39 -1.89 -18.06
C ALA A 30 3.31 -2.69 -17.12
N ASP A 31 3.78 -2.05 -16.04
CA ASP A 31 4.67 -2.67 -15.08
C ASP A 31 3.99 -3.86 -14.36
N PRO A 32 4.55 -5.08 -14.43
CA PRO A 32 3.92 -6.27 -13.86
C PRO A 32 3.78 -6.23 -12.34
N TRP A 33 4.68 -5.56 -11.64
CA TRP A 33 4.62 -5.43 -10.18
C TRP A 33 3.46 -4.51 -9.80
N TYR A 34 3.38 -3.32 -10.37
CA TYR A 34 2.30 -2.38 -10.08
C TYR A 34 0.93 -2.84 -10.62
N ARG A 35 0.89 -3.64 -11.69
CA ARG A 35 -0.34 -4.31 -12.13
C ARG A 35 -0.83 -5.31 -11.08
N ALA A 36 0.05 -6.16 -10.56
CA ALA A 36 -0.32 -7.13 -9.52
C ALA A 36 -0.74 -6.41 -8.22
N LEU A 37 0.02 -5.40 -7.81
CA LEU A 37 -0.26 -4.61 -6.61
C LEU A 37 -1.62 -3.90 -6.68
N SER A 38 -1.90 -3.18 -7.78
CA SER A 38 -3.21 -2.54 -7.97
C SER A 38 -4.37 -3.54 -8.07
N GLY A 39 -4.13 -4.72 -8.65
CA GLY A 39 -5.10 -5.81 -8.67
C GLY A 39 -5.46 -6.29 -7.26
N CYS A 40 -4.47 -6.46 -6.38
CA CYS A 40 -4.71 -6.83 -4.99
C CYS A 40 -5.44 -5.76 -4.18
N LEU A 41 -5.25 -4.47 -4.48
CA LEU A 41 -6.01 -3.41 -3.81
C LEU A 41 -7.49 -3.41 -4.24
N LEU A 42 -7.80 -3.92 -5.43
CA LEU A 42 -9.18 -4.11 -5.93
C LEU A 42 -9.80 -5.43 -5.45
N ASP A 43 -8.98 -6.46 -5.26
CA ASP A 43 -9.39 -7.80 -4.87
C ASP A 43 -8.47 -8.36 -3.77
N PRO A 44 -8.93 -8.33 -2.49
CA PRO A 44 -8.17 -8.84 -1.36
C PRO A 44 -7.75 -10.32 -1.47
N GLU A 45 -8.42 -11.15 -2.28
CA GLU A 45 -8.03 -12.56 -2.47
C GLU A 45 -6.64 -12.68 -3.11
N LEU A 46 -6.23 -11.69 -3.89
CA LEU A 46 -4.92 -11.64 -4.53
C LEU A 46 -3.79 -11.22 -3.58
N GLN A 47 -4.12 -10.76 -2.37
CA GLN A 47 -3.14 -10.18 -1.44
C GLN A 47 -2.07 -11.17 -1.03
N VAL A 48 -2.44 -12.43 -0.76
CA VAL A 48 -1.48 -13.47 -0.36
C VAL A 48 -0.41 -13.65 -1.43
N ALA A 49 -0.82 -13.77 -2.70
CA ALA A 49 0.10 -13.95 -3.82
C ALA A 49 1.02 -12.73 -4.03
N VAL A 50 0.47 -11.51 -3.92
CA VAL A 50 1.25 -10.28 -4.06
C VAL A 50 2.25 -10.11 -2.93
N THR A 51 1.87 -10.38 -1.68
CA THR A 51 2.79 -10.29 -0.53
C THR A 51 3.89 -11.35 -0.57
N ALA A 52 3.60 -12.54 -1.07
CA ALA A 52 4.63 -13.56 -1.28
C ALA A 52 5.68 -13.08 -2.30
N LYS A 53 5.22 -12.55 -3.44
CA LYS A 53 6.09 -11.95 -4.47
C LYS A 53 6.83 -10.70 -3.99
N ALA A 54 6.25 -9.94 -3.05
CA ALA A 54 6.90 -8.78 -2.46
C ALA A 54 8.23 -9.15 -1.78
N GLY A 55 8.30 -10.36 -1.20
CA GLY A 55 9.52 -10.87 -0.56
C GLY A 55 10.69 -11.14 -1.50
N ASP A 56 10.48 -11.12 -2.82
CA ASP A 56 11.53 -11.40 -3.81
C ASP A 56 12.54 -10.25 -3.95
N SER A 57 12.18 -9.02 -3.56
CA SER A 57 13.13 -7.90 -3.55
C SER A 57 12.81 -6.86 -2.47
N PRO A 58 13.83 -6.17 -1.92
CA PRO A 58 13.61 -5.08 -0.96
C PRO A 58 12.68 -3.98 -1.50
N GLU A 59 12.79 -3.65 -2.79
CA GLU A 59 11.94 -2.65 -3.45
C GLU A 59 10.47 -3.04 -3.46
N ASN A 60 10.18 -4.31 -3.78
CA ASN A 60 8.80 -4.80 -3.83
C ASN A 60 8.24 -4.95 -2.42
N LEU A 61 9.05 -5.42 -1.46
CA LEU A 61 8.67 -5.48 -0.06
C LEU A 61 8.29 -4.09 0.46
N LEU A 62 9.13 -3.08 0.20
CA LEU A 62 8.89 -1.71 0.59
C LEU A 62 7.63 -1.14 -0.08
N THR A 63 7.57 -1.14 -1.42
CA THR A 63 6.49 -0.49 -2.16
C THR A 63 5.14 -1.20 -1.99
N GLY A 64 5.13 -2.54 -1.97
CA GLY A 64 3.92 -3.34 -1.84
C GLY A 64 3.29 -3.19 -0.47
N HIS A 65 4.07 -3.36 0.59
CA HIS A 65 3.54 -3.22 1.94
C HIS A 65 3.25 -1.76 2.32
N THR A 66 3.93 -0.77 1.72
CA THR A 66 3.55 0.63 1.90
C THR A 66 2.18 0.94 1.29
N ALA A 67 1.92 0.45 0.07
CA ALA A 67 0.64 0.60 -0.62
C ALA A 67 -0.51 -0.10 0.14
N LEU A 68 -0.30 -1.37 0.54
CA LEU A 68 -1.28 -2.11 1.33
C LEU A 68 -1.55 -1.45 2.68
N GLY A 69 -0.51 -0.90 3.31
CA GLY A 69 -0.66 -0.15 4.55
C GLY A 69 -1.53 1.10 4.38
N LEU A 70 -1.26 1.90 3.34
CA LEU A 70 -2.01 3.12 3.08
C LEU A 70 -3.46 2.85 2.67
N TRP A 71 -3.69 1.80 1.89
CA TRP A 71 -5.04 1.38 1.54
C TRP A 71 -5.83 0.92 2.76
N ALA A 72 -5.23 0.08 3.62
CA ALA A 72 -5.84 -0.37 4.87
C ALA A 72 -6.18 0.80 5.79
N GLU A 73 -5.31 1.81 5.89
CA GLU A 73 -5.62 3.04 6.63
C GLU A 73 -6.90 3.73 6.15
N GLY A 74 -7.05 3.90 4.83
CA GLY A 74 -8.24 4.54 4.26
C GLY A 74 -9.51 3.71 4.45
N SER A 75 -9.37 2.40 4.53
CA SER A 75 -10.46 1.45 4.82
C SER A 75 -10.76 1.31 6.31
N GLY A 76 -10.03 2.00 7.20
CA GLY A 76 -10.22 1.93 8.65
C GLY A 76 -9.59 0.71 9.33
N ASP A 77 -8.85 -0.14 8.60
CA ASP A 77 -8.13 -1.28 9.16
C ASP A 77 -6.77 -0.83 9.72
N VAL A 78 -6.80 -0.23 10.91
CA VAL A 78 -5.60 0.28 11.60
C VAL A 78 -4.61 -0.84 11.92
N ALA A 79 -5.10 -2.01 12.34
CA ALA A 79 -4.25 -3.13 12.71
C ALA A 79 -3.52 -3.70 11.47
N GLY A 80 -4.25 -3.89 10.37
CA GLY A 80 -3.68 -4.29 9.09
C GLY A 80 -2.70 -3.26 8.54
N ALA A 81 -3.03 -1.97 8.63
CA ALA A 81 -2.12 -0.90 8.22
C ALA A 81 -0.79 -0.95 8.96
N ILE A 82 -0.82 -1.05 10.30
CA ILE A 82 0.39 -1.18 11.12
C ILE A 82 1.19 -2.43 10.75
N ARG A 83 0.52 -3.58 10.56
CA ARG A 83 1.17 -4.82 10.13
C ARG A 83 1.91 -4.61 8.81
N HIS A 84 1.24 -4.05 7.81
CA HIS A 84 1.86 -3.80 6.52
C HIS A 84 3.04 -2.84 6.62
N TYR A 85 2.92 -1.70 7.31
CA TYR A 85 4.08 -0.81 7.46
C TYR A 85 5.26 -1.46 8.19
N ARG A 86 5.03 -2.35 9.17
CA ARG A 86 6.12 -3.12 9.78
C ARG A 86 6.86 -3.97 8.76
N GLU A 87 6.13 -4.72 7.93
CA GLU A 87 6.73 -5.54 6.86
C GLU A 87 7.49 -4.67 5.85
N ALA A 88 6.96 -3.51 5.46
CA ALA A 88 7.64 -2.58 4.56
C ALA A 88 9.02 -2.14 5.11
N LEU A 89 9.09 -1.90 6.42
CA LEU A 89 10.33 -1.47 7.10
C LEU A 89 11.37 -2.60 7.23
N MET A 90 10.97 -3.86 7.06
CA MET A 90 11.90 -5.01 6.97
C MET A 90 12.71 -5.01 5.67
N SER A 91 12.39 -4.12 4.70
CA SER A 91 13.20 -3.91 3.50
C SER A 91 14.56 -3.25 3.78
N TYR A 92 14.70 -2.56 4.93
CA TYR A 92 15.87 -1.74 5.29
C TYR A 92 16.24 -0.68 4.24
N MET A 93 15.32 -0.31 3.34
CA MET A 93 15.56 0.72 2.33
C MET A 93 15.36 2.13 2.91
N ASP A 94 16.04 2.44 4.01
CA ASP A 94 15.96 3.71 4.75
C ASP A 94 16.37 4.96 3.95
N HIS A 95 17.07 4.77 2.83
CA HIS A 95 17.38 5.81 1.85
C HIS A 95 16.22 6.18 0.93
N ARG A 96 15.07 5.47 0.99
CA ARG A 96 13.91 5.66 0.11
C ARG A 96 12.81 6.46 0.80
N ILE A 97 12.15 7.34 0.06
CA ILE A 97 11.05 8.16 0.59
C ILE A 97 9.87 7.32 1.07
N GLU A 98 9.61 6.18 0.43
CA GLU A 98 8.55 5.25 0.82
C GLU A 98 8.82 4.65 2.21
N TYR A 99 10.09 4.49 2.60
CA TYR A 99 10.47 3.99 3.93
C TYR A 99 10.15 5.01 5.01
N ASP A 100 10.58 6.26 4.82
CA ASP A 100 10.27 7.37 5.71
C ASP A 100 8.76 7.58 5.83
N PHE A 101 8.04 7.45 4.71
CA PHE A 101 6.59 7.50 4.69
C PHE A 101 5.98 6.40 5.54
N ALA A 102 6.34 5.13 5.31
CA ALA A 102 5.83 3.99 6.07
C ALA A 102 6.12 4.12 7.58
N LEU A 103 7.33 4.56 7.95
CA LEU A 103 7.72 4.79 9.33
C LEU A 103 6.88 5.90 9.97
N GLY A 104 6.70 7.03 9.27
CA GLY A 104 5.91 8.15 9.73
C GLY A 104 4.44 7.80 9.93
N ARG A 105 3.86 7.06 8.98
CA ARG A 105 2.48 6.56 9.07
C ARG A 105 2.31 5.62 10.25
N MET A 106 3.19 4.62 10.39
CA MET A 106 3.15 3.65 11.49
C MET A 106 3.25 4.33 12.86
N LYS A 107 4.15 5.30 13.02
CA LYS A 107 4.30 6.06 14.28
C LYS A 107 3.00 6.79 14.65
N ARG A 108 2.36 7.48 13.70
CA ARG A 108 1.10 8.18 13.93
C ARG A 108 -0.04 7.23 14.30
N LEU A 109 -0.15 6.09 13.61
CA LEU A 109 -1.19 5.11 13.90
C LEU A 109 -1.04 4.53 15.32
N ARG A 110 0.18 4.21 15.74
CA ARG A 110 0.42 3.68 17.10
C ARG A 110 0.02 4.68 18.20
N GLN A 111 0.29 5.96 18.00
CA GLN A 111 -0.14 7.03 18.93
C GLN A 111 -1.66 7.19 19.04
N THR A 112 -2.42 6.64 18.09
CA THR A 112 -3.89 6.72 18.09
C THR A 112 -4.54 5.50 18.76
N VAL A 113 -3.79 4.42 18.97
CA VAL A 113 -4.26 3.16 19.58
C VAL A 113 -3.91 3.08 21.07
N GLU A 114 -2.99 3.93 21.56
CA GLU A 114 -2.69 4.16 22.98
C GLU A 114 -3.68 5.13 23.61
#